data_AF-A0A443RY29-F1
#
_entry.id   AF-A0A443RY29-F1
#
_cell.length_a   1.000
_cell.length_b   1.000
_cell.length_c   1.000
_cell.angle_alpha   90.00
_cell.angle_beta   90.00
_cell.angle_gamma   90.00
#
_symmetry.space_group_name_H-M   'P 1'
#
loop_
_entity.id
_entity.type
_entity.pdbx_description
1 polymer ?
#
loop_
_entity_poly.entity_id
_entity_poly.type
_entity_poly.pdbx_seq_one_letter_code
_entity_poly.pdbx_strand_id
1 'polypeptide(L)'
;MGNFEGIIIDQLNEEDPNISLTNSFMQTLCDKIIAFKNTDLSEIVSMCHTDYHRYGLTTLSQYCKPIYLNTSSQINSNEDYSKLRGNGKALCFVFDTRTFAKQEQRLPASEDYGRFMLLMRSLGHNVVPKIHLSKREILSMFEKTAKCKLDDYYAIVIYFSCTMVNVFLDGALKPSIVLKNGEYLPCQDIISLFPNIASQPIILIVNSFYSGDCVG
;
A
#
# COMPACT_ATOMS: atom_id res chain seq x y z
N MET A 1 9.36 0.56 -19.62
CA MET A 1 9.44 1.17 -18.27
C MET A 1 8.12 0.89 -17.58
N GLY A 2 8.15 0.37 -16.35
CA GLY A 2 6.95 0.03 -15.61
C GLY A 2 6.29 1.26 -14.99
N ASN A 3 5.02 1.12 -14.63
CA ASN A 3 4.22 2.15 -13.96
C ASN A 3 3.93 1.78 -12.50
N PHE A 4 4.81 1.01 -11.86
CA PHE A 4 4.53 0.38 -10.57
C PHE A 4 5.55 0.78 -9.50
N GLU A 5 5.04 1.12 -8.32
CA GLU A 5 5.78 1.35 -7.08
C GLU A 5 5.20 0.44 -5.98
N GLY A 6 6.02 -0.41 -5.38
CA GLY A 6 5.64 -1.32 -4.30
C GLY A 6 6.38 -1.00 -3.02
N ILE A 7 5.65 -0.87 -1.91
CA ILE A 7 6.18 -0.60 -0.57
C ILE A 7 5.59 -1.64 0.36
N ILE A 8 6.40 -2.57 0.85
CA ILE A 8 6.01 -3.61 1.80
C ILE A 8 6.62 -3.25 3.16
N ILE A 9 5.76 -3.15 4.16
CA ILE A 9 6.08 -2.77 5.53
C ILE A 9 5.73 -3.98 6.41
N ASP A 10 6.76 -4.62 6.97
CA ASP A 10 6.59 -5.72 7.91
C ASP A 10 6.69 -5.19 9.34
N GLN A 11 5.56 -5.21 10.05
CA GLN A 11 5.47 -4.89 11.47
C GLN A 11 6.17 -6.03 12.26
N LEU A 12 7.42 -5.80 12.70
CA LEU A 12 8.21 -6.81 13.41
C LEU A 12 7.78 -6.89 14.87
N ASN A 13 7.57 -8.11 15.37
CA ASN A 13 7.07 -8.40 16.73
C ASN A 13 8.19 -8.69 17.74
N GLU A 14 9.48 -8.69 17.35
CA GLU A 14 10.51 -9.38 18.13
C GLU A 14 11.02 -8.60 19.35
N GLU A 15 10.96 -7.26 19.37
CA GLU A 15 11.56 -6.47 20.47
C GLU A 15 10.55 -5.73 21.37
N ASP A 16 9.28 -5.66 21.00
CA ASP A 16 8.27 -4.97 21.82
C ASP A 16 6.91 -5.69 21.72
N PRO A 17 6.45 -6.41 22.77
CA PRO A 17 5.21 -7.18 22.75
C PRO A 17 3.95 -6.29 22.68
N ASN A 18 4.12 -4.97 22.76
CA ASN A 18 3.06 -4.01 22.51
C ASN A 18 3.25 -3.42 21.11
N ILE A 19 2.47 -3.90 20.13
CA ILE A 19 2.19 -3.12 18.92
C ILE A 19 1.57 -1.81 19.41
N SER A 20 2.40 -0.77 19.52
CA SER A 20 1.98 0.50 20.08
C SER A 20 0.98 1.14 19.12
N LEU A 21 -0.30 1.15 19.54
CA LEU A 21 -1.42 1.78 18.85
C LEU A 21 -1.13 3.26 18.49
N THR A 22 -0.21 3.88 19.24
CA THR A 22 0.18 5.29 19.15
C THR A 22 1.54 5.53 18.49
N ASN A 23 2.25 4.50 18.03
CA ASN A 23 3.58 4.62 17.40
C ASN A 23 3.81 3.60 16.26
N SER A 24 2.78 3.25 15.49
CA SER A 24 2.94 2.37 14.33
C SER A 24 3.69 3.07 13.20
N PHE A 25 4.37 2.30 12.33
CA PHE A 25 4.97 2.86 11.10
C PHE A 25 3.92 3.64 10.28
N MET A 26 2.70 3.12 10.19
CA MET A 26 1.63 3.75 9.43
C MET A 26 1.19 5.09 10.04
N GLN A 27 1.25 5.25 11.35
CA GLN A 27 1.03 6.55 11.97
C GLN A 27 2.08 7.55 11.53
N THR A 28 3.37 7.21 11.70
CA THR A 28 4.48 8.06 11.28
C THR A 28 4.41 8.40 9.79
N LEU A 29 4.11 7.41 8.95
CA LEU A 29 3.93 7.61 7.51
C LEU A 29 2.81 8.60 7.22
N CYS A 30 1.64 8.44 7.85
CA CYS A 30 0.52 9.36 7.65
C CYS A 30 0.87 10.79 8.10
N ASP A 31 1.49 10.92 9.28
CA ASP A 31 1.88 12.22 9.83
C ASP A 31 2.90 12.92 8.91
N LYS A 32 3.89 12.19 8.38
CA LYS A 32 4.88 12.73 7.44
C LYS A 32 4.26 13.08 6.08
N ILE A 33 3.29 12.32 5.56
CA ILE A 33 2.56 12.69 4.32
C ILE A 33 1.79 14.02 4.51
N ILE A 34 1.22 14.25 5.69
CA ILE A 34 0.52 15.50 6.01
C ILE A 34 1.50 16.66 6.10
N ALA A 35 2.63 16.46 6.77
CA ALA A 35 3.64 17.49 7.03
C ALA A 35 4.44 17.86 5.77
N PHE A 36 4.89 16.86 5.00
CA PHE A 36 5.84 17.01 3.89
C PHE A 36 5.14 16.98 2.53
N LYS A 37 4.27 17.97 2.29
CA LYS A 37 3.37 18.01 1.12
C LYS A 37 4.04 18.00 -0.24
N ASN A 38 5.31 18.39 -0.32
CA ASN A 38 6.06 18.54 -1.57
C ASN A 38 7.19 17.51 -1.71
N THR A 39 7.15 16.47 -0.89
CA THR A 39 8.21 15.47 -0.81
C THR A 39 7.76 14.20 -1.51
N ASP A 40 8.70 13.57 -2.21
CA ASP A 40 8.45 12.29 -2.88
C ASP A 40 8.07 11.22 -1.85
N LEU A 41 7.13 10.33 -2.21
CA LEU A 41 6.70 9.22 -1.37
C LEU A 41 7.89 8.35 -0.95
N SER A 42 8.85 8.09 -1.85
CA SER A 42 10.04 7.29 -1.53
C SER A 42 10.87 7.93 -0.41
N GLU A 43 11.03 9.26 -0.45
CA GLU A 43 11.75 10.04 0.55
C GLU A 43 10.98 10.08 1.88
N ILE A 44 9.65 10.24 1.83
CA ILE A 44 8.79 10.16 3.02
C ILE A 44 8.91 8.79 3.70
N VAL A 45 8.85 7.71 2.93
CA VAL A 45 9.00 6.33 3.43
C VAL A 45 10.37 6.13 4.06
N SER A 46 11.44 6.63 3.43
CA SER A 46 12.80 6.59 3.97
C SER A 46 12.89 7.32 5.32
N MET A 47 12.30 8.51 5.45
CA MET A 47 12.23 9.26 6.70
C MET A 47 11.45 8.53 7.81
N CYS A 48 10.54 7.60 7.48
CA CYS A 48 9.84 6.80 8.47
C CYS A 48 10.69 5.62 8.97
N HIS A 49 11.55 5.09 8.11
CA HIS A 49 12.41 3.94 8.41
C HIS A 49 13.62 4.30 9.29
N THR A 50 14.11 5.53 9.22
CA THR A 50 15.26 5.98 10.03
C THR A 50 14.96 6.11 11.52
N ASP A 51 13.68 6.18 11.90
CA ASP A 51 13.30 6.51 13.27
C ASP A 51 13.26 5.27 14.19
N TYR A 52 13.16 4.03 13.67
CA TYR A 52 13.04 2.81 14.49
C TYR A 52 13.48 1.51 13.78
N HIS A 53 14.27 0.65 14.46
CA HIS A 53 14.59 -0.73 14.06
C HIS A 53 13.40 -1.72 14.15
N ARG A 54 12.17 -1.23 14.35
CA ARG A 54 10.99 -2.04 14.70
C ARG A 54 10.24 -2.61 13.49
N TYR A 55 10.67 -2.30 12.27
CA TYR A 55 9.93 -2.60 11.05
C TYR A 55 10.87 -3.07 9.96
N GLY A 56 10.45 -4.08 9.19
CA GLY A 56 11.07 -4.43 7.92
C GLY A 56 10.49 -3.58 6.79
N LEU A 57 11.34 -3.04 5.92
CA LEU A 57 10.89 -2.29 4.74
C LEU A 57 11.48 -2.92 3.47
N THR A 58 10.60 -3.29 2.55
CA THR A 58 10.99 -3.76 1.21
C THR A 58 10.32 -2.88 0.16
N THR A 59 11.11 -2.26 -0.71
CA THR A 59 10.62 -1.45 -1.84
C THR A 59 10.86 -2.17 -3.17
N LEU A 60 9.84 -2.21 -4.02
CA LEU A 60 9.85 -2.82 -5.35
C LEU A 60 9.41 -1.76 -6.37
N SER A 61 10.37 -1.09 -6.99
CA SER A 61 10.07 0.01 -7.93
C SER A 61 10.40 -0.36 -9.37
N GLN A 62 9.43 -0.15 -10.26
CA GLN A 62 9.62 -0.07 -11.70
C GLN A 62 9.33 1.34 -12.25
N TYR A 63 8.90 2.25 -11.36
CA TYR A 63 8.51 3.61 -11.66
C TYR A 63 9.69 4.55 -11.38
N CYS A 64 10.10 5.35 -12.36
CA CYS A 64 11.30 6.16 -12.25
C CYS A 64 11.03 7.65 -11.96
N LYS A 65 9.77 8.04 -11.71
CA LYS A 65 9.38 9.44 -11.48
C LYS A 65 8.94 9.65 -10.02
N PRO A 66 9.16 10.84 -9.44
CA PRO A 66 8.71 11.14 -8.09
C PRO A 66 7.19 10.99 -7.96
N ILE A 67 6.71 10.48 -6.83
CA ILE A 67 5.28 10.31 -6.50
C ILE A 67 4.91 11.27 -5.38
N TYR A 68 3.95 12.16 -5.65
CA TYR A 68 3.42 13.07 -4.64
C TYR A 68 1.99 12.64 -4.28
N LEU A 69 1.76 12.33 -3.00
CA LEU A 69 0.42 12.00 -2.49
C LEU A 69 -0.36 13.25 -2.03
N ASN A 70 0.31 14.38 -1.82
CA ASN A 70 -0.35 15.60 -1.37
C ASN A 70 -0.54 16.56 -2.56
N THR A 71 -1.71 17.20 -2.61
CA THR A 71 -1.97 18.28 -3.57
C THR A 71 -1.36 19.57 -3.03
N SER A 72 -0.38 20.13 -3.73
CA SER A 72 0.16 21.45 -3.38
C SER A 72 -0.09 22.44 -4.51
N SER A 73 -0.42 23.69 -4.16
CA SER A 73 -0.63 24.78 -5.11
C SER A 73 0.67 25.36 -5.71
N GLN A 74 1.85 24.91 -5.31
CA GLN A 74 3.12 25.42 -5.83
C GLN A 74 3.41 24.85 -7.23
N ILE A 75 2.72 25.38 -8.23
CA ILE A 75 3.13 25.27 -9.63
C ILE A 75 4.39 26.12 -9.78
N ASN A 76 5.52 25.51 -10.14
CA ASN A 76 6.62 26.22 -10.81
C ASN A 76 7.37 25.25 -11.74
N SER A 77 7.03 25.37 -13.02
CA SER A 77 7.94 25.47 -14.18
C SER A 77 8.92 24.36 -14.58
N ASN A 78 8.87 23.12 -14.08
CA ASN A 78 9.65 22.04 -14.69
C ASN A 78 8.75 20.99 -15.37
N GLU A 79 8.94 20.83 -16.68
CA GLU A 79 8.21 19.91 -17.56
C GLU A 79 8.43 18.42 -17.23
N ASP A 80 9.40 18.10 -16.35
CA ASP A 80 9.74 16.72 -15.96
C ASP A 80 8.94 16.19 -14.77
N TYR A 81 8.20 17.04 -14.05
CA TYR A 81 7.23 16.53 -13.09
C TYR A 81 6.09 15.90 -13.88
N SER A 82 5.96 14.57 -13.80
CA SER A 82 4.76 13.90 -14.27
C SER A 82 3.53 14.66 -13.76
N LYS A 83 2.44 14.62 -14.52
CA LYS A 83 1.12 15.21 -14.25
C LYS A 83 0.51 14.93 -12.84
N LEU A 84 1.26 14.28 -11.94
CA LEU A 84 1.04 13.92 -10.54
C LEU A 84 0.75 15.09 -9.57
N ARG A 85 1.08 16.33 -9.93
CA ARG A 85 0.87 17.50 -9.06
C ARG A 85 -0.26 18.43 -9.53
N GLY A 86 -0.91 18.12 -10.66
CA GLY A 86 -2.19 18.75 -10.99
C GLY A 86 -3.23 18.36 -9.93
N ASN A 87 -4.38 19.03 -9.86
CA ASN A 87 -5.50 18.70 -8.95
C ASN A 87 -6.10 17.28 -9.15
N GLY A 88 -5.36 16.34 -9.75
CA GLY A 88 -5.74 14.96 -9.94
C GLY A 88 -5.94 14.28 -8.59
N LYS A 89 -6.95 13.41 -8.55
CA LYS A 89 -7.24 12.55 -7.42
C LYS A 89 -6.66 11.16 -7.68
N ALA A 90 -6.21 10.47 -6.65
CA ALA A 90 -5.93 9.05 -6.76
C ALA A 90 -7.23 8.26 -6.55
N LEU A 91 -7.33 7.10 -7.19
CA LEU A 91 -8.30 6.07 -6.83
C LEU A 91 -7.62 5.13 -5.85
N CYS A 92 -8.10 5.08 -4.60
CA CYS A 92 -7.47 4.34 -3.52
C CYS A 92 -8.32 3.14 -3.14
N PHE A 93 -7.84 1.93 -3.40
CA PHE A 93 -8.40 0.71 -2.85
C PHE A 93 -7.72 0.40 -1.52
N VAL A 94 -8.48 0.37 -0.44
CA VAL A 94 -7.95 0.17 0.92
C VAL A 94 -8.58 -1.09 1.49
N PHE A 95 -7.77 -2.13 1.70
CA PHE A 95 -8.20 -3.46 2.12
C PHE A 95 -7.79 -3.76 3.57
N ASP A 96 -8.72 -4.27 4.36
CA ASP A 96 -8.44 -4.99 5.62
C ASP A 96 -8.81 -6.47 5.39
N THR A 97 -7.84 -7.37 5.48
CA THR A 97 -8.11 -8.80 5.20
C THR A 97 -8.90 -9.46 6.32
N ARG A 98 -8.85 -8.93 7.55
CA ARG A 98 -9.37 -9.52 8.78
C ARG A 98 -8.78 -10.90 9.13
N THR A 99 -7.83 -11.39 8.35
CA THR A 99 -7.14 -12.65 8.56
C THR A 99 -5.74 -12.33 9.08
N PHE A 100 -5.58 -12.47 10.40
CA PHE A 100 -4.34 -12.17 11.11
C PHE A 100 -3.89 -13.39 11.91
N ALA A 101 -2.57 -13.60 11.99
CA ALA A 101 -1.98 -14.74 12.69
C ALA A 101 -2.31 -14.73 14.19
N LYS A 102 -2.31 -13.56 14.83
CA LYS A 102 -2.64 -13.39 16.25
C LYS A 102 -3.85 -12.47 16.43
N GLN A 103 -4.69 -12.76 17.43
CA GLN A 103 -5.87 -11.92 17.71
C GLN A 103 -5.50 -10.49 18.12
N GLU A 104 -4.39 -10.32 18.85
CA GLU A 104 -3.86 -9.02 19.29
C GLU A 104 -3.49 -8.08 18.13
N GLN A 105 -3.20 -8.62 16.95
CA GLN A 105 -2.89 -7.83 15.75
C GLN A 105 -4.12 -7.14 15.14
N ARG A 106 -5.32 -7.64 15.43
CA ARG A 106 -6.56 -7.18 14.76
C ARG A 106 -6.89 -5.72 15.03
N LEU A 107 -6.72 -5.27 16.28
CA LEU A 107 -7.03 -3.89 16.65
C LEU A 107 -6.02 -2.90 16.04
N PRO A 108 -4.70 -3.06 16.23
CA PRO A 108 -3.71 -2.21 15.56
C PRO A 108 -3.88 -2.17 14.04
N ALA A 109 -4.09 -3.32 13.41
CA ALA A 109 -4.29 -3.41 11.96
C ALA A 109 -5.54 -2.66 11.49
N SER A 110 -6.63 -2.70 12.27
CA SER A 110 -7.86 -1.96 12.00
C SER A 110 -7.68 -0.45 12.20
N GLU A 111 -6.87 -0.03 13.17
CA GLU A 111 -6.54 1.38 13.39
C GLU A 111 -5.68 1.94 12.26
N ASP A 112 -4.63 1.22 11.85
CA ASP A 112 -3.78 1.61 10.72
C ASP A 112 -4.58 1.70 9.41
N TYR A 113 -5.47 0.74 9.17
CA TYR A 113 -6.43 0.76 8.07
C TYR A 113 -7.29 2.04 8.10
N GLY A 114 -7.88 2.34 9.26
CA GLY A 114 -8.71 3.52 9.45
C GLY A 114 -7.92 4.82 9.25
N ARG A 115 -6.70 4.89 9.78
CA ARG A 115 -5.80 6.03 9.70
C ARG A 115 -5.42 6.34 8.25
N PHE A 116 -5.00 5.33 7.50
CA PHE A 116 -4.66 5.50 6.09
C PHE A 116 -5.89 5.90 5.24
N MET A 117 -7.06 5.30 5.50
CA MET A 117 -8.30 5.67 4.84
C MET A 117 -8.67 7.15 5.08
N LEU A 118 -8.57 7.61 6.33
CA LEU A 118 -8.84 9.01 6.69
C LEU A 118 -7.83 9.96 6.05
N LEU A 119 -6.55 9.62 6.04
CA LEU A 119 -5.51 10.39 5.36
C LEU A 119 -5.87 10.60 3.89
N MET A 120 -6.06 9.52 3.13
CA MET A 120 -6.27 9.62 1.68
C MET A 120 -7.55 10.42 1.35
N ARG A 121 -8.60 10.31 2.17
CA ARG A 121 -9.80 11.16 2.04
C ARG A 121 -9.51 12.62 2.34
N SER A 122 -8.72 12.91 3.38
CA SER A 122 -8.37 14.28 3.77
C SER A 122 -7.53 14.99 2.71
N LEU A 123 -6.75 14.22 1.93
CA LEU A 123 -6.01 14.70 0.76
C LEU A 123 -6.88 14.85 -0.50
N GLY A 124 -8.19 14.55 -0.40
CA GLY A 124 -9.15 14.73 -1.51
C GLY A 124 -9.21 13.56 -2.49
N HIS A 125 -8.58 12.42 -2.20
CA HIS A 125 -8.62 11.23 -3.05
C HIS A 125 -9.93 10.43 -2.91
N ASN A 126 -10.23 9.61 -3.92
CA ASN A 126 -11.41 8.74 -3.89
C ASN A 126 -11.04 7.41 -3.25
N VAL A 127 -11.56 7.16 -2.05
CA VAL A 127 -11.21 5.97 -1.27
C VAL A 127 -12.33 4.94 -1.29
N VAL A 128 -11.99 3.74 -1.73
CA VAL A 128 -12.86 2.55 -1.82
C VAL A 128 -12.44 1.56 -0.72
N PRO A 129 -13.08 1.60 0.46
CA PRO A 129 -12.80 0.66 1.54
C PRO A 129 -13.33 -0.74 1.20
N LYS A 130 -12.52 -1.77 1.48
CA LYS A 130 -12.87 -3.19 1.34
C LYS A 130 -12.41 -3.97 2.56
N ILE A 131 -13.23 -4.91 2.99
CA ILE A 131 -12.98 -5.71 4.20
C ILE A 131 -13.27 -7.17 3.87
N HIS A 132 -12.36 -8.07 4.26
CA HIS A 132 -12.57 -9.51 4.29
C HIS A 132 -13.05 -10.13 2.95
N LEU A 133 -12.31 -9.82 1.88
CA LEU A 133 -12.57 -10.34 0.53
C LEU A 133 -11.72 -11.58 0.23
N SER A 134 -12.24 -12.44 -0.64
CA SER A 134 -11.52 -13.55 -1.28
C SER A 134 -10.61 -13.08 -2.41
N LYS A 135 -9.66 -13.92 -2.83
CA LYS A 135 -8.76 -13.65 -3.97
C LYS A 135 -9.56 -13.31 -5.21
N ARG A 136 -10.57 -14.11 -5.54
CA ARG A 136 -11.42 -13.93 -6.72
C ARG A 136 -12.15 -12.58 -6.70
N GLU A 137 -12.65 -12.16 -5.54
CA GLU A 137 -13.35 -10.87 -5.41
C GLU A 137 -12.42 -9.68 -5.64
N ILE A 138 -11.19 -9.74 -5.09
CA ILE A 138 -10.16 -8.70 -5.30
C ILE A 138 -9.77 -8.63 -6.77
N LEU A 139 -9.44 -9.77 -7.39
CA LEU A 139 -9.03 -9.84 -8.79
C LEU A 139 -10.14 -9.33 -9.72
N SER A 140 -11.38 -9.79 -9.52
CA SER A 140 -12.54 -9.34 -10.30
C SER A 140 -12.77 -7.83 -10.17
N MET A 141 -12.50 -7.25 -8.99
CA MET A 141 -12.61 -5.80 -8.80
C MET A 141 -11.55 -5.04 -9.60
N PHE A 142 -10.29 -5.50 -9.60
CA PHE A 142 -9.24 -4.87 -10.39
C PHE A 142 -9.51 -4.99 -11.90
N GLU A 143 -9.96 -6.16 -12.37
CA GLU A 143 -10.38 -6.35 -13.77
C GLU A 143 -11.54 -5.45 -14.19
N LYS A 144 -12.53 -5.23 -13.31
CA LYS A 144 -13.63 -4.31 -13.60
C LYS A 144 -13.16 -2.87 -13.65
N THR A 145 -12.31 -2.49 -12.70
CA THR A 145 -11.71 -1.14 -12.64
C THR A 145 -10.91 -0.86 -13.90
N ALA A 146 -10.18 -1.85 -14.41
CA ALA A 146 -9.43 -1.75 -15.66
C ALA A 146 -10.25 -1.43 -16.90
N LYS A 147 -11.53 -1.83 -16.90
CA LYS A 147 -12.45 -1.58 -18.00
C LYS A 147 -13.11 -0.20 -17.90
N CYS A 148 -12.93 0.50 -16.78
CA CYS A 148 -13.41 1.86 -16.60
C CYS A 148 -12.40 2.86 -17.20
N LYS A 149 -12.89 4.02 -17.65
CA LYS A 149 -12.02 5.15 -17.95
C LYS A 149 -11.47 5.71 -16.64
N LEU A 150 -10.16 5.63 -16.47
CA LEU A 150 -9.47 6.11 -15.26
C LEU A 150 -8.77 7.45 -15.50
N ASP A 151 -9.07 8.14 -16.60
CA ASP A 151 -8.41 9.38 -17.03
C ASP A 151 -8.56 10.53 -16.03
N ASP A 152 -9.61 10.50 -15.20
CA ASP A 152 -9.85 11.46 -14.11
C ASP A 152 -8.93 11.21 -12.89
N TYR A 153 -8.30 10.04 -12.84
CA TYR A 153 -7.38 9.66 -11.79
C TYR A 153 -5.94 9.76 -12.26
N TYR A 154 -5.09 10.37 -11.44
CA TYR A 154 -3.67 10.46 -11.76
C TYR A 154 -2.90 9.20 -11.38
N ALA A 155 -3.37 8.46 -10.37
CA ALA A 155 -2.73 7.27 -9.84
C ALA A 155 -3.78 6.30 -9.29
N ILE A 156 -3.40 5.03 -9.22
CA ILE A 156 -4.14 3.99 -8.48
C ILE A 156 -3.31 3.63 -7.26
N VAL A 157 -3.89 3.82 -6.06
CA VAL A 157 -3.25 3.41 -4.81
C VAL A 157 -3.95 2.16 -4.30
N ILE A 158 -3.18 1.17 -3.91
CA ILE A 158 -3.66 -0.11 -3.40
C ILE A 158 -3.00 -0.31 -2.04
N TYR A 159 -3.79 -0.31 -0.99
CA TYR A 159 -3.32 -0.51 0.37
C TYR A 159 -3.89 -1.80 0.95
N PHE A 160 -3.05 -2.62 1.56
CA PHE A 160 -3.46 -3.78 2.34
C PHE A 160 -3.01 -3.64 3.81
N SER A 161 -3.95 -3.84 4.74
CA SER A 161 -3.68 -4.17 6.14
C SER A 161 -3.95 -5.67 6.32
N CYS A 162 -2.89 -6.45 6.55
CA CYS A 162 -2.97 -7.92 6.45
C CYS A 162 -1.88 -8.64 7.23
N THR A 163 -1.95 -9.97 7.28
CA THR A 163 -0.77 -10.82 7.48
C THR A 163 -0.20 -11.22 6.12
N MET A 164 1.13 -11.20 6.00
CA MET A 164 1.84 -11.82 4.89
C MET A 164 2.62 -13.06 5.33
N VAL A 165 2.73 -14.00 4.40
CA VAL A 165 3.56 -15.21 4.52
C VAL A 165 4.29 -15.46 3.20
N ASN A 166 5.38 -16.21 3.25
CA ASN A 166 6.03 -16.72 2.04
C ASN A 166 5.43 -18.08 1.69
N VAL A 167 4.85 -18.19 0.49
CA VAL A 167 4.23 -19.43 -0.02
C VAL A 167 5.06 -19.97 -1.16
N PHE A 168 5.32 -21.28 -1.19
CA PHE A 168 6.02 -21.91 -2.30
C PHE A 168 5.06 -22.11 -3.49
N LEU A 169 5.25 -21.34 -4.56
CA LEU A 169 4.41 -21.35 -5.76
C LEU A 169 5.29 -21.34 -7.00
N ASP A 170 5.00 -22.23 -7.95
CA ASP A 170 5.72 -22.35 -9.23
C ASP A 170 7.25 -22.51 -9.07
N GLY A 171 7.69 -23.23 -8.03
CA GLY A 171 9.11 -23.49 -7.79
C GLY A 171 9.87 -22.38 -7.05
N ALA A 172 9.19 -21.32 -6.59
CA ALA A 172 9.81 -20.22 -5.84
C ALA A 172 8.97 -19.80 -4.63
N LEU A 173 9.62 -19.28 -3.58
CA LEU A 173 8.93 -18.62 -2.49
C LEU A 173 8.41 -17.26 -2.95
N LYS A 174 7.10 -17.04 -2.82
CA LYS A 174 6.44 -15.79 -3.20
C LYS A 174 5.81 -15.12 -1.98
N PRO A 175 6.16 -13.86 -1.67
CA PRO A 175 5.50 -13.10 -0.62
C PRO A 175 4.02 -12.92 -0.97
N SER A 176 3.15 -13.38 -0.08
CA SER A 176 1.72 -13.52 -0.34
C SER A 176 0.89 -12.99 0.82
N ILE A 177 -0.17 -12.26 0.48
CA ILE A 177 -1.16 -11.74 1.41
C ILE A 177 -2.11 -12.88 1.80
N VAL A 178 -2.31 -13.08 3.11
CA VAL A 178 -3.29 -14.03 3.63
C VAL A 178 -4.68 -13.41 3.58
N LEU A 179 -5.60 -14.07 2.88
CA LEU A 179 -6.96 -13.61 2.64
C LEU A 179 -7.97 -14.46 3.43
N LYS A 180 -9.24 -14.28 3.09
CA LYS A 180 -10.35 -15.07 3.63
C LYS A 180 -10.15 -16.57 3.36
N ASN A 181 -10.57 -17.41 4.30
CA ASN A 181 -10.54 -18.88 4.20
C ASN A 181 -9.16 -19.50 3.92
N GLY A 182 -8.06 -18.82 4.28
CA GLY A 182 -6.70 -19.33 4.04
C GLY A 182 -6.24 -19.23 2.58
N GLU A 183 -6.95 -18.47 1.74
CA GLU A 183 -6.47 -18.16 0.39
C GLU A 183 -5.24 -17.25 0.45
N TYR A 184 -4.34 -17.40 -0.53
CA TYR A 184 -3.15 -16.59 -0.66
C TYR A 184 -3.18 -15.76 -1.95
N LEU A 185 -2.90 -14.46 -1.84
CA LEU A 185 -2.72 -13.57 -2.97
C LEU A 185 -1.24 -13.14 -3.05
N PRO A 186 -0.44 -13.75 -3.94
CA PRO A 186 0.91 -13.31 -4.21
C PRO A 186 0.95 -11.84 -4.59
N CYS A 187 1.88 -11.07 -4.02
CA CYS A 187 2.07 -9.67 -4.41
C CYS A 187 2.39 -9.55 -5.91
N GLN A 188 3.08 -10.55 -6.48
CA GLN A 188 3.39 -10.62 -7.90
C GLN A 188 2.13 -10.70 -8.78
N ASP A 189 1.07 -11.38 -8.34
CA ASP A 189 -0.19 -11.45 -9.11
C ASP A 189 -0.78 -10.05 -9.27
N ILE A 190 -0.73 -9.24 -8.20
CA ILE A 190 -1.15 -7.83 -8.21
C ILE A 190 -0.28 -7.06 -9.22
N ILE A 191 1.05 -7.14 -9.09
CA ILE A 191 2.01 -6.45 -9.97
C ILE A 191 1.77 -6.79 -11.44
N SER A 192 1.51 -8.06 -11.75
CA SER A 192 1.37 -8.53 -13.14
C SER A 192 0.03 -8.17 -13.79
N LEU A 193 -1.03 -7.93 -13.01
CA LEU A 193 -2.32 -7.51 -13.54
C LEU A 193 -2.25 -6.10 -14.14
N PHE A 194 -1.50 -5.23 -13.48
CA PHE A 194 -1.67 -3.79 -13.59
C PHE A 194 -1.03 -3.09 -14.81
N PRO A 195 0.11 -3.54 -15.36
CA PRO A 195 0.66 -3.03 -16.62
C PRO A 195 -0.28 -3.18 -17.82
N ASN A 196 -1.24 -4.11 -17.75
CA ASN A 196 -2.24 -4.32 -18.81
C ASN A 196 -3.52 -3.47 -18.60
N ILE A 197 -3.62 -2.73 -17.50
CA ILE A 197 -4.87 -2.22 -16.96
C ILE A 197 -4.91 -0.68 -16.92
N ALA A 198 -3.76 -0.03 -16.72
CA ALA A 198 -3.72 1.43 -16.55
C ALA A 198 -2.43 2.01 -17.11
N SER A 199 -2.51 3.22 -17.67
CA SER A 199 -1.34 4.03 -18.04
C SER A 199 -0.83 4.86 -16.87
N GLN A 200 -1.65 5.00 -15.82
CA GLN A 200 -1.36 5.69 -14.58
C GLN A 200 -0.31 4.93 -13.74
N PRO A 201 0.45 5.63 -12.89
CA PRO A 201 1.22 5.01 -11.81
C PRO A 201 0.34 4.26 -10.82
N ILE A 202 0.89 3.15 -10.32
CA ILE A 202 0.21 2.19 -9.47
C ILE A 202 1.09 1.99 -8.25
N ILE A 203 0.53 2.31 -7.09
CA ILE A 203 1.25 2.38 -5.83
C ILE A 203 0.66 1.31 -4.92
N LEU A 204 1.39 0.22 -4.71
CA LEU A 204 1.04 -0.84 -3.78
C LEU A 204 1.72 -0.59 -2.44
N ILE A 205 0.93 -0.43 -1.39
CA ILE A 205 1.41 -0.37 -0.01
C ILE A 205 0.86 -1.58 0.74
N VAL A 206 1.73 -2.41 1.30
CA VAL A 206 1.33 -3.57 2.10
C VAL A 206 1.82 -3.37 3.53
N ASN A 207 0.88 -3.12 4.45
CA ASN A 207 1.12 -3.09 5.88
C ASN A 207 0.86 -4.49 6.45
N SER A 208 1.95 -5.23 6.63
CA SER A 208 1.98 -6.64 7.01
C SER A 208 2.25 -6.79 8.50
N PHE A 209 1.41 -7.55 9.19
CA PHE A 209 1.64 -8.03 10.55
C PHE A 209 2.19 -9.45 10.44
N TYR A 210 3.52 -9.52 10.31
CA TYR A 210 4.26 -10.72 9.93
C TYR A 210 4.05 -11.86 10.93
N SER A 211 3.92 -13.10 10.43
CA SER A 211 3.72 -14.30 11.26
C SER A 211 4.99 -15.14 11.46
N GLY A 212 6.10 -14.88 10.78
CA GLY A 212 7.32 -15.70 10.90
C GLY A 212 7.34 -16.96 10.03
N ASP A 213 6.20 -17.37 9.47
CA ASP A 213 6.06 -18.72 8.93
C ASP A 213 6.19 -18.76 7.39
N CYS A 214 7.04 -19.67 6.91
CA CYS A 214 6.97 -20.16 5.54
C CYS A 214 5.90 -21.26 5.47
N VAL A 215 4.95 -21.13 4.56
CA VAL A 215 3.92 -22.15 4.33
C VAL A 215 4.26 -22.91 3.06
N GLY A 216 4.53 -24.21 3.21
CA GLY A 216 4.83 -25.16 2.14
C GLY A 216 3.58 -25.69 1.44
#